data_AF-A0A5B6ZMR3-F1
#
_entry.id   AF-A0A5B6ZMR3-F1
#
_cell.length_a   1.000
_cell.length_b   1.000
_cell.length_c   1.000
_cell.angle_alpha   90.00
_cell.angle_beta   90.00
_cell.angle_gamma   90.00
#
_symmetry.space_group_name_H-M   'P 1'
#
loop_
_entity.id
_entity.type
_entity.pdbx_description
1 polymer ?
#
loop_
_entity_poly.entity_id
_entity_poly.type
_entity_poly.pdbx_seq_one_letter_code
_entity_poly.pdbx_strand_id
1 'polypeptide(L)'
;ASKLQFKKNCISLETLMTMRNQRPFSLLSLLSAALLLHLQPISTVGYSDSNTNTNAVDFIRTNCGATLYPELCYTSLSGYANAIQQDPAQLARVAVAVSLSKARRMANYVSNLSRQADYGAEHRSAAALHDCFTVFGDAVDQIRGSLKQMRRLNPGESFRFQMSNVQTWMSAALTNEDTCTDGFEDVPDEPMKTDVCDRVVKVTEVTSNALALVNSYVSKVTTP
;
A
#
# COMPACT_ATOMS: atom_id res chain seq x y z
N ALA A 1 15.10 -6.10 -5.75
CA ALA A 1 14.10 -7.09 -6.20
C ALA A 1 12.70 -6.51 -5.95
N SER A 2 12.33 -5.36 -6.50
CA SER A 2 12.18 -5.02 -7.93
C SER A 2 10.88 -5.58 -8.52
N LYS A 3 10.02 -4.66 -8.98
CA LYS A 3 8.67 -4.76 -9.61
C LYS A 3 8.41 -5.89 -10.63
N LEU A 4 9.43 -6.67 -10.98
CA LEU A 4 9.37 -7.83 -11.88
C LEU A 4 9.12 -9.16 -11.14
N GLN A 5 9.37 -9.26 -9.82
CA GLN A 5 9.31 -10.54 -9.11
C GLN A 5 7.86 -10.94 -8.77
N PHE A 6 7.18 -10.19 -7.91
CA PHE A 6 5.72 -10.21 -7.70
C PHE A 6 4.86 -10.29 -9.00
N LYS A 7 5.38 -9.81 -10.14
CA LYS A 7 4.68 -9.86 -11.44
C LYS A 7 4.99 -11.09 -12.30
N LYS A 8 5.95 -11.95 -11.96
CA LYS A 8 6.16 -13.22 -12.67
C LYS A 8 5.18 -14.28 -12.22
N ASN A 9 5.03 -14.43 -10.90
CA ASN A 9 4.34 -15.57 -10.29
C ASN A 9 2.81 -15.41 -10.31
N CYS A 10 2.34 -14.24 -10.79
CA CYS A 10 0.95 -13.80 -10.76
C CYS A 10 0.44 -13.23 -12.11
N ILE A 11 1.07 -13.59 -13.24
CA ILE A 11 0.67 -13.11 -14.58
C ILE A 11 0.60 -14.25 -15.60
N SER A 12 -0.61 -14.51 -16.11
CA SER A 12 -0.80 -15.25 -17.37
C SER A 12 -0.07 -14.56 -18.53
N LEU A 13 0.53 -15.35 -19.42
CA LEU A 13 1.27 -14.84 -20.59
C LEU A 13 0.46 -13.85 -21.44
N GLU A 14 -0.86 -13.98 -21.50
CA GLU A 14 -1.74 -13.08 -22.26
C GLU A 14 -1.71 -11.65 -21.68
N THR A 15 -1.76 -11.52 -20.34
CA THR A 15 -1.66 -10.24 -19.64
C THR A 15 -0.26 -9.63 -19.76
N LEU A 16 0.78 -10.45 -19.93
CA LEU A 16 2.13 -9.97 -20.26
C LEU A 16 2.18 -9.36 -21.68
N MET A 17 1.44 -9.94 -22.64
CA MET A 17 1.36 -9.45 -24.02
C MET A 17 0.49 -8.19 -24.15
N THR A 18 -0.65 -8.11 -23.45
CA THR A 18 -1.51 -6.91 -23.50
C THR A 18 -0.84 -5.68 -22.87
N MET A 19 -0.15 -5.84 -21.74
CA MET A 19 0.63 -4.74 -21.14
C MET A 19 1.78 -4.26 -22.04
N ARG A 20 2.43 -5.17 -22.78
CA ARG A 20 3.45 -4.81 -23.79
C ARG A 20 2.86 -3.97 -24.94
N ASN A 21 1.56 -4.08 -25.19
CA ASN A 21 0.84 -3.31 -26.21
C ASN A 21 0.27 -1.96 -25.70
N GLN A 22 0.28 -1.71 -24.38
CA GLN A 22 -0.22 -0.45 -23.81
C GLN A 22 0.90 0.54 -23.47
N ARG A 23 1.39 1.25 -24.50
CA ARG A 23 1.95 2.60 -24.34
C ARG A 23 0.93 3.61 -24.87
N PRO A 24 0.73 4.76 -24.20
CA PRO A 24 -0.44 5.60 -24.44
C PRO A 24 -0.34 6.39 -25.74
N PHE A 25 -1.38 6.31 -26.57
CA PHE A 25 -1.67 7.34 -27.58
C PHE A 25 -2.40 8.50 -26.90
N SER A 26 -1.76 9.67 -26.87
CA SER A 26 -2.38 10.91 -26.39
C SER A 26 -3.36 11.45 -27.43
N LEU A 27 -4.61 11.67 -27.04
CA LEU A 27 -5.56 12.51 -27.78
C LEU A 27 -6.35 13.41 -26.83
N LEU A 28 -6.64 14.62 -27.28
CA LEU A 28 -7.36 15.64 -26.52
C LEU A 28 -8.88 15.39 -26.57
N SER A 29 -9.59 15.89 -25.57
CA SER A 29 -10.97 16.37 -25.73
C SER A 29 -11.14 17.65 -24.92
N LEU A 30 -12.03 18.54 -25.36
CA LEU A 30 -12.17 19.92 -24.88
C LEU A 30 -13.64 20.32 -24.80
N LEU A 31 -13.94 21.23 -23.86
CA LEU A 31 -15.24 21.89 -23.64
C LEU A 31 -16.35 20.95 -23.11
N SER A 32 -17.39 21.43 -22.42
CA SER A 32 -17.85 22.83 -22.24
C SER A 32 -18.15 23.18 -20.77
N ALA A 33 -18.47 24.45 -20.51
CA ALA A 33 -18.81 24.96 -19.18
C ALA A 33 -20.03 25.91 -19.24
N ALA A 34 -20.97 25.76 -18.30
CA ALA A 34 -21.99 26.77 -18.01
C ALA A 34 -22.55 26.65 -16.56
N LEU A 35 -22.41 27.77 -15.86
CA LEU A 35 -22.86 28.16 -14.52
C LEU A 35 -24.31 27.80 -14.12
N LEU A 36 -24.53 27.48 -12.83
CA LEU A 36 -25.79 27.74 -12.10
C LEU A 36 -25.51 28.14 -10.64
N LEU A 37 -26.39 28.98 -10.07
CA LEU A 37 -26.50 29.32 -8.65
C LEU A 37 -28.01 29.37 -8.30
N HIS A 38 -28.49 29.36 -7.07
CA HIS A 38 -27.88 29.40 -5.73
C HIS A 38 -28.34 28.15 -4.92
N LEU A 39 -28.28 27.98 -3.59
CA LEU A 39 -28.03 28.82 -2.40
C LEU A 39 -27.05 28.10 -1.43
N GLN A 40 -26.68 28.77 -0.33
CA GLN A 40 -25.97 28.15 0.80
C GLN A 40 -26.85 28.13 2.07
N PRO A 41 -26.88 27.00 2.81
CA PRO A 41 -27.06 27.03 4.26
C PRO A 41 -25.72 27.40 4.94
N ILE A 42 -25.74 28.34 5.88
CA ILE A 42 -24.53 28.65 6.67
C ILE A 42 -24.29 27.53 7.68
N SER A 43 -23.25 26.74 7.45
CA SER A 43 -22.71 25.79 8.43
C SER A 43 -21.43 26.35 9.04
N THR A 44 -21.30 26.32 10.36
CA THR A 44 -20.13 26.84 11.09
C THR A 44 -18.93 25.92 10.91
N VAL A 45 -18.13 26.16 9.87
CA VAL A 45 -16.87 25.44 9.62
C VAL A 45 -15.78 25.96 10.56
N GLY A 46 -15.15 25.06 11.30
CA GLY A 46 -13.93 25.39 12.06
C GLY A 46 -12.79 25.73 11.10
N TYR A 47 -12.28 26.96 11.17
CA TYR A 47 -11.25 27.48 10.27
C TYR A 47 -10.00 26.62 10.28
N SER A 48 -9.80 25.86 9.20
CA SER A 48 -8.56 25.16 8.88
C SER A 48 -7.92 25.90 7.71
N ASP A 49 -6.73 26.46 7.91
CA ASP A 49 -6.09 27.35 6.93
C ASP A 49 -5.77 26.61 5.62
N SER A 50 -6.38 27.09 4.52
CA SER A 50 -6.23 26.54 3.16
C SER A 50 -4.77 26.45 2.71
N ASN A 51 -3.91 27.39 3.15
CA ASN A 51 -2.49 27.36 2.84
C ASN A 51 -1.79 26.16 3.48
N THR A 52 -2.14 25.81 4.72
CA THR A 52 -1.51 24.70 5.45
C THR A 52 -1.82 23.35 4.82
N ASN A 53 -3.04 23.17 4.30
CA ASN A 53 -3.44 21.93 3.61
C ASN A 53 -2.72 21.79 2.26
N THR A 54 -2.65 22.86 1.46
CA THR A 54 -1.89 22.88 0.19
C THR A 54 -0.42 22.50 0.43
N ASN A 55 0.22 23.15 1.41
CA ASN A 55 1.60 22.88 1.81
C ASN A 55 1.85 21.44 2.29
N ALA A 56 0.84 20.78 2.89
CA ALA A 56 0.90 19.38 3.29
C ALA A 56 0.71 18.41 2.10
N VAL A 57 -0.18 18.72 1.16
CA VAL A 57 -0.39 17.94 -0.06
C VAL A 57 0.87 17.93 -0.95
N ASP A 58 1.52 19.08 -1.12
CA ASP A 58 2.77 19.18 -1.89
C ASP A 58 3.96 18.52 -1.17
N PHE A 59 4.00 18.58 0.17
CA PHE A 59 4.94 17.79 0.96
C PHE A 59 4.76 16.29 0.74
N ILE A 60 3.52 15.78 0.76
CA ILE A 60 3.22 14.37 0.46
C ILE A 60 3.68 14.01 -0.96
N ARG A 61 3.32 14.83 -1.97
CA ARG A 61 3.72 14.62 -3.37
C ARG A 61 5.25 14.54 -3.51
N THR A 62 5.96 15.47 -2.89
CA THR A 62 7.44 15.56 -2.95
C THR A 62 8.10 14.31 -2.35
N ASN A 63 7.66 13.86 -1.17
CA ASN A 63 8.22 12.66 -0.53
C ASN A 63 7.83 11.37 -1.28
N CYS A 64 6.61 11.30 -1.84
CA CYS A 64 6.18 10.18 -2.68
C CYS A 64 6.97 10.06 -3.99
N GLY A 65 7.54 11.16 -4.51
CA GLY A 65 8.41 11.15 -5.69
C GLY A 65 9.66 10.26 -5.55
N ALA A 66 10.07 9.93 -4.32
CA ALA A 66 11.20 9.05 -4.03
C ALA A 66 10.83 7.56 -3.84
N THR A 67 9.56 7.17 -4.00
CA THR A 67 9.11 5.77 -3.81
C THR A 67 8.99 5.00 -5.15
N LEU A 68 8.85 3.67 -5.07
CA LEU A 68 8.77 2.82 -6.28
C LEU A 68 7.44 2.96 -7.04
N TYR A 69 6.39 3.47 -6.38
CA TYR A 69 5.07 3.70 -6.97
C TYR A 69 4.52 5.09 -6.57
N PRO A 70 5.07 6.21 -7.10
CA PRO A 70 4.81 7.57 -6.60
C PRO A 70 3.34 7.99 -6.64
N GLU A 71 2.62 7.74 -7.74
CA GLU A 71 1.20 8.12 -7.84
C GLU A 71 0.32 7.30 -6.91
N LEU A 72 0.64 6.01 -6.67
CA LEU A 72 -0.06 5.19 -5.68
C LEU A 72 0.24 5.68 -4.25
N CYS A 73 1.47 6.11 -3.99
CA CYS A 73 1.85 6.73 -2.71
C CYS A 73 1.04 8.01 -2.48
N TYR A 74 1.04 8.93 -3.45
CA TYR A 74 0.33 10.20 -3.35
C TYR A 74 -1.18 10.00 -3.21
N THR A 75 -1.80 9.20 -4.07
CA THR A 75 -3.25 8.93 -4.01
C THR A 75 -3.69 8.19 -2.74
N SER A 76 -2.81 7.39 -2.14
CA SER A 76 -3.08 6.71 -0.86
C SER A 76 -2.89 7.60 0.37
N LEU A 77 -2.24 8.77 0.26
CA LEU A 77 -1.82 9.60 1.39
C LEU A 77 -2.36 11.04 1.38
N SER A 78 -2.71 11.60 0.22
CA SER A 78 -3.18 12.99 0.09
C SER A 78 -4.45 13.27 0.91
N GLY A 79 -5.37 12.30 1.00
CA GLY A 79 -6.55 12.37 1.88
C GLY A 79 -6.25 12.43 3.38
N TYR A 80 -5.00 12.26 3.79
CA TYR A 80 -4.52 12.38 5.17
C TYR A 80 -3.67 13.63 5.42
N ALA A 81 -3.65 14.60 4.50
CA ALA A 81 -2.84 15.82 4.58
C ALA A 81 -2.90 16.53 5.95
N ASN A 82 -4.08 16.76 6.51
CA ASN A 82 -4.25 17.39 7.84
C ASN A 82 -3.61 16.60 9.01
N ALA A 83 -3.43 15.28 8.86
CA ALA A 83 -2.82 14.39 9.86
C ALA A 83 -1.32 14.11 9.62
N ILE A 84 -0.83 14.43 8.42
CA ILE A 84 0.58 14.32 8.02
C ILE A 84 1.30 15.68 8.20
N GLN A 85 0.61 16.76 7.87
CA GLN A 85 1.14 18.13 7.80
C GLN A 85 2.42 18.15 6.96
N GLN A 86 3.53 18.66 7.52
CA GLN A 86 4.86 18.58 6.89
C GLN A 86 5.85 17.76 7.73
N ASP A 87 5.36 16.83 8.55
CA ASP A 87 6.16 16.00 9.46
C ASP A 87 6.52 14.65 8.79
N PRO A 88 7.82 14.36 8.55
CA PRO A 88 8.28 13.07 8.02
C PRO A 88 7.90 11.87 8.90
N ALA A 89 7.82 12.04 10.23
CA ALA A 89 7.43 11.00 11.17
C ALA A 89 5.93 10.69 11.04
N GLN A 90 5.07 11.71 10.93
CA GLN A 90 3.64 11.48 10.64
C GLN A 90 3.45 10.85 9.27
N LEU A 91 4.15 11.31 8.23
CA LEU A 91 4.06 10.75 6.88
C LEU A 91 4.36 9.24 6.86
N ALA A 92 5.49 8.83 7.43
CA ALA A 92 5.85 7.41 7.51
C ALA A 92 4.86 6.62 8.40
N ARG A 93 4.44 7.18 9.55
CA ARG A 93 3.48 6.55 10.47
C ARG A 93 2.09 6.35 9.83
N VAL A 94 1.63 7.31 9.03
CA VAL A 94 0.36 7.22 8.29
C VAL A 94 0.49 6.22 7.14
N ALA A 95 1.60 6.20 6.41
CA ALA A 95 1.83 5.21 5.37
C ALA A 95 1.78 3.77 5.91
N VAL A 96 2.47 3.48 7.02
CA VAL A 96 2.38 2.17 7.70
C VAL A 96 0.96 1.86 8.17
N ALA A 97 0.18 2.86 8.63
CA ALA A 97 -1.23 2.66 8.99
C ALA A 97 -2.15 2.38 7.79
N VAL A 98 -1.88 2.98 6.63
CA VAL A 98 -2.60 2.69 5.38
C VAL A 98 -2.25 1.30 4.86
N SER A 99 -0.97 0.88 4.90
CA SER A 99 -0.55 -0.50 4.61
C SER A 99 -1.28 -1.51 5.51
N LEU A 100 -1.31 -1.27 6.83
CA LEU A 100 -2.04 -2.12 7.78
C LEU A 100 -3.54 -2.24 7.44
N SER A 101 -4.15 -1.15 6.96
CA SER A 101 -5.54 -1.14 6.50
C SER A 101 -5.74 -1.95 5.21
N LYS A 102 -4.77 -1.95 4.29
CA LYS A 102 -4.78 -2.73 3.05
C LYS A 102 -4.55 -4.22 3.33
N ALA A 103 -3.49 -4.58 4.06
CA ALA A 103 -3.16 -5.95 4.44
C ALA A 103 -4.32 -6.65 5.19
N ARG A 104 -4.96 -5.96 6.16
CA ARG A 104 -6.15 -6.51 6.86
C ARG A 104 -7.34 -6.79 5.94
N ARG A 105 -7.59 -5.94 4.94
CA ARG A 105 -8.64 -6.21 3.95
C ARG A 105 -8.32 -7.41 3.08
N MET A 106 -7.03 -7.62 2.76
CA MET A 106 -6.61 -8.79 2.00
C MET A 106 -6.70 -10.07 2.84
N ALA A 107 -6.18 -10.08 4.07
CA ALA A 107 -6.33 -11.17 5.02
C ALA A 107 -7.80 -11.61 5.19
N ASN A 108 -8.72 -10.66 5.38
CA ASN A 108 -10.16 -10.93 5.46
C ASN A 108 -10.75 -11.48 4.14
N TYR A 109 -10.24 -11.05 2.98
CA TYR A 109 -10.70 -11.52 1.68
C TYR A 109 -10.23 -12.96 1.42
N VAL A 110 -8.95 -13.29 1.64
CA VAL A 110 -8.44 -14.66 1.46
C VAL A 110 -8.98 -15.62 2.52
N SER A 111 -9.23 -15.17 3.75
CA SER A 111 -9.95 -15.95 4.77
C SER A 111 -11.39 -16.30 4.37
N ASN A 112 -12.07 -15.41 3.64
CA ASN A 112 -13.39 -15.71 3.08
C ASN A 112 -13.31 -16.68 1.89
N LEU A 113 -12.23 -16.64 1.10
CA LEU A 113 -12.02 -17.58 0.00
C LEU A 113 -11.62 -18.97 0.48
N SER A 114 -10.69 -19.10 1.44
CA SER A 114 -10.28 -20.42 1.97
C SER A 114 -11.47 -21.15 2.60
N ARG A 115 -12.29 -20.43 3.37
CA ARG A 115 -13.58 -20.92 3.89
C ARG A 115 -14.64 -21.28 2.83
N GLN A 116 -14.48 -20.86 1.58
CA GLN A 116 -15.31 -21.31 0.45
C GLN A 116 -14.68 -22.53 -0.24
N ALA A 117 -13.36 -22.55 -0.35
CA ALA A 117 -12.59 -23.65 -0.92
C ALA A 117 -12.80 -24.97 -0.17
N ASP A 118 -12.95 -24.91 1.17
CA ASP A 118 -13.30 -26.02 2.05
C ASP A 118 -14.57 -26.80 1.63
N TYR A 119 -15.44 -26.22 0.78
CA TYR A 119 -16.69 -26.82 0.32
C TYR A 119 -16.69 -27.31 -1.13
N GLY A 120 -15.55 -27.30 -1.83
CA GLY A 120 -15.46 -27.92 -3.16
C GLY A 120 -14.46 -27.34 -4.16
N ALA A 121 -13.43 -26.59 -3.72
CA ALA A 121 -12.34 -26.23 -4.62
C ALA A 121 -11.40 -27.42 -4.89
N GLU A 122 -10.57 -27.29 -5.92
CA GLU A 122 -9.45 -28.20 -6.17
C GLU A 122 -8.40 -28.08 -5.03
N HIS A 123 -7.70 -29.18 -4.73
CA HIS A 123 -6.87 -29.32 -3.53
C HIS A 123 -5.70 -28.32 -3.46
N ARG A 124 -4.95 -28.11 -4.56
CA ARG A 124 -3.87 -27.09 -4.59
C ARG A 124 -4.44 -25.69 -4.39
N SER A 125 -5.56 -25.41 -5.05
CA SER A 125 -6.26 -24.12 -4.97
C SER A 125 -6.74 -23.82 -3.54
N ALA A 126 -7.24 -24.83 -2.83
CA ALA A 126 -7.60 -24.72 -1.41
C ALA A 126 -6.36 -24.52 -0.51
N ALA A 127 -5.28 -25.29 -0.72
CA ALA A 127 -4.03 -25.15 0.03
C ALA A 127 -3.43 -23.74 -0.12
N ALA A 128 -3.27 -23.25 -1.35
CA ALA A 128 -2.74 -21.93 -1.65
C ALA A 128 -3.54 -20.79 -0.99
N LEU A 129 -4.86 -20.94 -0.86
CA LEU A 129 -5.71 -19.98 -0.15
C LEU A 129 -5.50 -20.00 1.38
N HIS A 130 -5.29 -21.17 1.98
CA HIS A 130 -4.98 -21.30 3.41
C HIS A 130 -3.56 -20.83 3.75
N ASP A 131 -2.58 -21.14 2.90
CA ASP A 131 -1.20 -20.65 3.03
C ASP A 131 -1.14 -19.13 2.87
N CYS A 132 -1.78 -18.58 1.83
CA CYS A 132 -1.88 -17.14 1.63
C CYS A 132 -2.58 -16.44 2.82
N PHE A 133 -3.66 -17.02 3.36
CA PHE A 133 -4.32 -16.51 4.57
C PHE A 133 -3.37 -16.46 5.77
N THR A 134 -2.57 -17.51 5.96
CA THR A 134 -1.61 -17.61 7.06
C THR A 134 -0.54 -16.51 6.96
N VAL A 135 0.14 -16.37 5.82
CA VAL A 135 1.21 -15.35 5.65
C VAL A 135 0.66 -13.92 5.67
N PHE A 136 -0.58 -13.68 5.21
CA PHE A 136 -1.24 -12.38 5.39
C PHE A 136 -1.60 -12.06 6.85
N GLY A 137 -1.85 -13.09 7.68
CA GLY A 137 -1.97 -12.93 9.13
C GLY A 137 -0.68 -12.38 9.74
N ASP A 138 0.45 -13.03 9.45
CA ASP A 138 1.77 -12.59 9.91
C ASP A 138 2.15 -11.20 9.38
N ALA A 139 1.91 -10.91 8.10
CA ALA A 139 2.15 -9.59 7.52
C ALA A 139 1.32 -8.50 8.25
N VAL A 140 0.06 -8.77 8.57
CA VAL A 140 -0.78 -7.87 9.37
C VAL A 140 -0.20 -7.63 10.76
N ASP A 141 0.36 -8.65 11.42
CA ASP A 141 0.95 -8.49 12.76
C ASP A 141 2.33 -7.82 12.74
N GLN A 142 3.15 -8.05 11.71
CA GLN A 142 4.40 -7.35 11.48
C GLN A 142 4.17 -5.85 11.24
N ILE A 143 3.22 -5.48 10.36
CA ILE A 143 2.85 -4.07 10.12
C ILE A 143 2.18 -3.46 11.37
N ARG A 144 1.39 -4.24 12.14
CA ARG A 144 0.83 -3.82 13.45
C ARG A 144 1.94 -3.53 14.47
N GLY A 145 2.99 -4.36 14.50
CA GLY A 145 4.20 -4.19 15.31
C GLY A 145 4.96 -2.92 14.95
N SER A 146 5.22 -2.71 13.65
CA SER A 146 5.79 -1.49 13.09
C SER A 146 5.03 -0.23 13.55
N LEU A 147 3.71 -0.22 13.38
CA LEU A 147 2.87 0.91 13.79
C LEU A 147 2.85 1.13 15.32
N LYS A 148 2.98 0.07 16.12
CA LYS A 148 3.08 0.13 17.59
C LYS A 148 4.42 0.72 18.03
N GLN A 149 5.51 0.39 17.33
CA GLN A 149 6.86 0.91 17.59
C GLN A 149 7.01 2.37 17.18
N MET A 150 6.46 2.78 16.03
CA MET A 150 6.45 4.19 15.58
C MET A 150 5.64 5.12 16.50
N ARG A 151 4.73 4.59 17.33
CA ARG A 151 3.99 5.35 18.37
C ARG A 151 4.75 5.47 19.69
N ARG A 152 5.96 4.91 19.79
CA ARG A 152 6.76 4.77 21.02
C ARG A 152 8.25 5.06 20.75
N LEU A 153 8.51 5.99 19.84
CA LEU A 153 9.86 6.38 19.45
C LEU A 153 10.51 7.23 20.56
N ASN A 154 11.67 6.79 21.02
CA ASN A 154 12.50 7.49 22.00
C ASN A 154 13.73 8.09 21.28
N PRO A 155 14.17 9.32 21.59
CA PRO A 155 15.37 9.90 21.00
C PRO A 155 16.68 9.12 21.26
N GLY A 156 17.76 9.53 20.58
CA GLY A 156 19.10 8.99 20.76
C GLY A 156 19.27 7.57 20.17
N GLU A 157 20.14 6.75 20.76
CA GLU A 157 20.42 5.40 20.24
C GLU A 157 19.19 4.49 20.19
N SER A 158 18.23 4.71 21.09
CA SER A 158 16.95 4.00 21.12
C SER A 158 16.20 4.17 19.80
N PHE A 159 16.19 5.39 19.22
CA PHE A 159 15.53 5.66 17.93
C PHE A 159 16.05 4.74 16.82
N ARG A 160 17.37 4.60 16.70
CA ARG A 160 18.01 3.81 15.64
C ARG A 160 17.65 2.34 15.75
N PHE A 161 17.69 1.77 16.96
CA PHE A 161 17.27 0.38 17.20
C PHE A 161 15.76 0.19 16.94
N GLN A 162 14.93 1.08 17.48
CA GLN A 162 13.47 1.03 17.31
C GLN A 162 13.06 1.14 15.84
N MET A 163 13.71 2.00 15.05
CA MET A 163 13.45 2.11 13.62
C MET A 163 13.98 0.91 12.84
N SER A 164 15.10 0.29 13.24
CA SER A 164 15.55 -0.96 12.61
C SER A 164 14.54 -2.11 12.80
N ASN A 165 13.81 -2.15 13.91
CA ASN A 165 12.69 -3.08 14.10
C ASN A 165 11.54 -2.79 13.12
N VAL A 166 11.15 -1.51 12.97
CA VAL A 166 10.13 -1.08 11.99
C VAL A 166 10.53 -1.48 10.57
N GLN A 167 11.78 -1.22 10.17
CA GLN A 167 12.30 -1.58 8.85
C GLN A 167 12.33 -3.10 8.63
N THR A 168 12.74 -3.87 9.64
CA THR A 168 12.77 -5.34 9.60
C THR A 168 11.36 -5.92 9.43
N TRP A 169 10.41 -5.51 10.26
CA TRP A 169 9.03 -6.03 10.19
C TRP A 169 8.29 -5.58 8.93
N MET A 170 8.50 -4.34 8.46
CA MET A 170 7.94 -3.89 7.17
C MET A 170 8.56 -4.63 5.97
N SER A 171 9.81 -5.10 6.08
CA SER A 171 10.45 -5.93 5.05
C SER A 171 9.93 -7.37 5.08
N ALA A 172 9.77 -7.96 6.28
CA ALA A 172 9.16 -9.27 6.45
C ALA A 172 7.72 -9.31 5.92
N ALA A 173 6.96 -8.21 6.09
CA ALA A 173 5.59 -8.13 5.57
C ALA A 173 5.56 -8.19 4.04
N LEU A 174 6.53 -7.56 3.37
CA LEU A 174 6.68 -7.67 1.91
C LEU A 174 7.07 -9.09 1.48
N THR A 175 7.93 -9.79 2.23
CA THR A 175 8.26 -11.20 1.96
C THR A 175 7.02 -12.07 2.10
N ASN A 176 6.23 -11.90 3.15
CA ASN A 176 5.01 -12.67 3.37
C ASN A 176 3.93 -12.39 2.31
N GLU A 177 3.85 -11.16 1.80
CA GLU A 177 3.01 -10.82 0.65
C GLU A 177 3.50 -11.53 -0.65
N ASP A 178 4.82 -11.60 -0.89
CA ASP A 178 5.44 -12.32 -2.04
C ASP A 178 5.15 -13.83 -1.93
N THR A 179 5.34 -14.42 -0.75
CA THR A 179 5.08 -15.84 -0.46
C THR A 179 3.61 -16.25 -0.64
N CYS A 180 2.64 -15.35 -0.41
CA CYS A 180 1.26 -15.62 -0.81
C CYS A 180 1.15 -15.83 -2.32
N THR A 181 1.84 -15.03 -3.14
CA THR A 181 1.81 -15.19 -4.61
C THR A 181 2.57 -16.41 -5.10
N ASP A 182 3.69 -16.77 -4.45
CA ASP A 182 4.45 -17.98 -4.76
C ASP A 182 3.61 -19.26 -4.53
N GLY A 183 2.73 -19.25 -3.52
CA GLY A 183 1.79 -20.35 -3.24
C GLY A 183 0.81 -20.67 -4.38
N PHE A 184 0.67 -19.80 -5.39
CA PHE A 184 -0.17 -20.04 -6.57
C PHE A 184 0.61 -20.45 -7.83
N GLU A 185 1.93 -20.67 -7.79
CA GLU A 185 2.72 -21.06 -8.98
C GLU A 185 2.12 -22.30 -9.69
N ASP A 186 1.85 -23.38 -8.93
CA ASP A 186 1.26 -24.64 -9.40
C ASP A 186 -0.28 -24.63 -9.53
N VAL A 187 -0.94 -23.51 -9.25
CA VAL A 187 -2.40 -23.37 -9.38
C VAL A 187 -2.74 -22.89 -10.80
N PRO A 188 -3.76 -23.47 -11.49
CA PRO A 188 -4.18 -23.00 -12.82
C PRO A 188 -4.53 -21.50 -12.87
N ASP A 189 -4.34 -20.88 -14.05
CA ASP A 189 -4.62 -19.46 -14.29
C ASP A 189 -6.13 -19.16 -14.42
N GLU A 190 -6.87 -19.51 -13.37
CA GLU A 190 -8.31 -19.27 -13.23
C GLU A 190 -8.63 -17.87 -12.66
N PRO A 191 -9.89 -17.40 -12.78
CA PRO A 191 -10.29 -16.09 -12.27
C PRO A 191 -10.02 -15.87 -10.77
N MET A 192 -10.07 -16.92 -9.96
CA MET A 192 -9.72 -16.87 -8.53
C MET A 192 -8.24 -16.52 -8.32
N LYS A 193 -7.31 -17.25 -8.97
CA LYS A 193 -5.87 -16.97 -8.89
C LYS A 193 -5.59 -15.54 -9.33
N THR A 194 -6.22 -15.12 -10.43
CA THR A 194 -6.09 -13.76 -10.98
C THR A 194 -6.55 -12.70 -9.98
N ASP A 195 -7.76 -12.80 -9.40
CA ASP A 195 -8.28 -11.78 -8.47
C ASP A 195 -7.51 -11.76 -7.12
N VAL A 196 -7.00 -12.90 -6.65
CA VAL A 196 -6.08 -12.95 -5.50
C VAL A 196 -4.78 -12.20 -5.84
N CYS A 197 -4.07 -12.64 -6.89
CA CYS A 197 -2.83 -12.05 -7.38
C CYS A 197 -2.91 -10.53 -7.55
N ASP A 198 -3.94 -10.07 -8.27
CA ASP A 198 -4.13 -8.67 -8.61
C ASP A 198 -4.47 -7.82 -7.38
N ARG A 199 -4.90 -8.43 -6.27
CA ARG A 199 -5.07 -7.77 -4.96
C ARG A 199 -3.79 -7.78 -4.13
N VAL A 200 -3.04 -8.89 -4.09
CA VAL A 200 -1.76 -8.96 -3.34
C VAL A 200 -0.81 -7.88 -3.83
N VAL A 201 -0.59 -7.80 -5.16
CA VAL A 201 0.27 -6.77 -5.77
C VAL A 201 -0.15 -5.37 -5.33
N LYS A 202 -1.45 -5.06 -5.31
CA LYS A 202 -1.98 -3.76 -4.86
C LYS A 202 -1.84 -3.49 -3.36
N VAL A 203 -1.62 -4.50 -2.52
CA VAL A 203 -1.18 -4.31 -1.12
C VAL A 203 0.32 -4.03 -1.11
N THR A 204 1.12 -4.85 -1.78
CA THR A 204 2.59 -4.74 -1.82
C THR A 204 3.09 -3.43 -2.39
N GLU A 205 2.48 -2.89 -3.44
CA GLU A 205 2.86 -1.56 -3.94
C GLU A 205 2.65 -0.46 -2.86
N VAL A 206 1.67 -0.63 -1.95
CA VAL A 206 1.45 0.27 -0.79
C VAL A 206 2.40 -0.03 0.37
N THR A 207 2.60 -1.29 0.75
CA THR A 207 3.56 -1.71 1.80
C THR A 207 4.99 -1.30 1.44
N SER A 208 5.36 -1.39 0.16
CA SER A 208 6.66 -0.99 -0.39
C SER A 208 6.85 0.53 -0.34
N ASN A 209 5.82 1.30 -0.71
CA ASN A 209 5.83 2.76 -0.56
C ASN A 209 5.98 3.18 0.93
N ALA A 210 5.30 2.49 1.86
CA ALA A 210 5.41 2.78 3.29
C ALA A 210 6.81 2.48 3.84
N LEU A 211 7.44 1.37 3.44
CA LEU A 211 8.83 1.07 3.79
C LEU A 211 9.81 2.12 3.21
N ALA A 212 9.59 2.58 1.97
CA ALA A 212 10.39 3.64 1.38
C ALA A 212 10.30 4.97 2.16
N LEU A 213 9.09 5.34 2.63
CA LEU A 213 8.89 6.53 3.48
C LEU A 213 9.48 6.36 4.89
N VAL A 214 9.38 5.16 5.48
CA VAL A 214 10.08 4.80 6.73
C VAL A 214 11.59 4.98 6.57
N ASN A 215 12.18 4.46 5.49
CA ASN A 215 13.61 4.59 5.21
C ASN A 215 14.02 6.05 5.02
N SER A 216 13.24 6.84 4.27
CA SER A 216 13.47 8.29 4.10
C SER A 216 13.43 9.06 5.42
N TYR A 217 12.51 8.70 6.33
CA TYR A 217 12.45 9.29 7.67
C TYR A 217 13.70 8.94 8.50
N VAL A 218 14.14 7.68 8.49
CA VAL A 218 15.40 7.28 9.17
C VAL A 218 16.57 8.09 8.64
N SER A 219 16.77 8.14 7.31
CA SER A 219 17.86 8.92 6.70
C SER A 219 17.85 10.38 7.18
N LYS A 220 16.70 11.06 7.09
CA LYS A 220 16.54 12.47 7.50
C LYS A 220 16.82 12.75 8.99
N VAL A 221 16.76 11.75 9.87
CA VAL A 221 17.07 11.88 11.30
C VAL A 221 18.52 11.44 11.62
N THR A 222 19.14 10.65 10.74
CA THR A 222 20.51 10.12 10.94
C THR A 222 21.60 10.85 10.14
N THR A 223 21.24 11.71 9.18
CA THR A 223 22.19 12.62 8.52
C THR A 223 22.50 13.80 9.47
N PRO A 224 23.78 14.12 9.74
CA PRO A 224 24.18 15.31 10.50
C PRO A 224 23.92 16.63 9.77
#